data_AF-A0A7Y5EA91-F1
#
_entry.id   AF-A0A7Y5EA91-F1
#
_cell.length_a   1.000
_cell.length_b   1.000
_cell.length_c   1.000
_cell.angle_alpha   90.00
_cell.angle_beta   90.00
_cell.angle_gamma   90.00
#
_symmetry.space_group_name_H-M   'P 1'
#
loop_
_entity.id
_entity.type
_entity.pdbx_description
1 polymer ?
#
loop_
_entity_poly.entity_id
_entity_poly.type
_entity_poly.pdbx_seq_one_letter_code
_entity_poly.pdbx_strand_id
1 'polypeptide(L)'
;MNTLLPTSTAGSLPKPSWLAQPETLWSPWKLQDQQLREGKQDALRLALHEQQHAGIDIVSDGEQTRQHFVTTFIEHLSGVDFEQRETV
;
A
#
# COMPACT_ATOMS: atom_id res chain seq x y z
N MET A 1 29.45 -4.78 -6.56
CA MET A 1 29.99 -4.60 -5.20
C MET A 1 29.09 -5.34 -4.24
N ASN A 2 29.61 -5.95 -3.18
CA ASN A 2 28.77 -6.64 -2.19
C ASN A 2 28.45 -5.66 -1.06
N THR A 3 27.18 -5.29 -0.89
CA THR A 3 26.77 -4.36 0.17
C THR A 3 26.87 -5.06 1.53
N LEU A 4 27.71 -4.52 2.45
CA LEU A 4 27.96 -5.14 3.75
C LEU A 4 26.77 -5.03 4.72
N LEU A 5 26.02 -3.94 4.63
CA LEU A 5 24.86 -3.63 5.47
C LEU A 5 23.69 -3.18 4.58
N PRO A 6 22.97 -4.11 3.93
CA PRO A 6 21.87 -3.74 3.05
C PRO A 6 20.70 -3.15 3.85
N THR A 7 20.08 -2.13 3.29
CA THR A 7 18.94 -1.41 3.86
C THR A 7 17.63 -1.80 3.19
N SER A 8 16.56 -1.81 3.97
CA SER A 8 15.20 -2.09 3.51
C SER A 8 14.20 -1.36 4.39
N THR A 9 13.02 -1.11 3.84
CA THR A 9 11.85 -0.73 4.63
C THR A 9 11.16 -1.98 5.20
N ALA A 10 10.33 -1.81 6.23
CA ALA A 10 9.60 -2.92 6.87
C ALA A 10 8.35 -3.35 6.09
N GLY A 11 7.82 -2.52 5.18
CA GLY A 11 6.57 -2.76 4.47
C GLY A 11 5.93 -1.46 4.01
N SER A 12 4.73 -1.18 4.50
CA SER A 12 3.92 -0.02 4.10
C SER A 12 4.65 1.33 4.09
N LEU A 13 4.33 2.13 3.06
CA LEU A 13 4.72 3.53 2.92
C LEU A 13 3.46 4.40 2.85
N PRO A 14 3.55 5.70 3.18
CA PRO A 14 2.41 6.62 3.10
C PRO A 14 1.79 6.62 1.70
N LYS A 15 0.48 6.39 1.63
CA LYS A 15 -0.25 6.50 0.37
C LYS A 15 -0.39 7.96 -0.03
N PRO A 16 -0.23 8.30 -1.31
CA PRO A 16 -0.51 9.64 -1.79
C PRO A 16 -1.96 10.05 -1.44
N SER A 17 -2.13 11.31 -1.02
CA SER A 17 -3.43 11.82 -0.55
C SER A 17 -4.52 11.85 -1.62
N TRP A 18 -4.15 11.75 -2.90
CA TRP A 18 -5.06 11.61 -4.02
C TRP A 18 -5.59 10.18 -4.20
N LEU A 19 -4.91 9.16 -3.64
CA LEU A 19 -5.34 7.76 -3.73
C LEU A 19 -6.24 7.37 -2.54
N ALA A 20 -5.88 7.80 -1.33
CA ALA A 20 -6.61 7.54 -0.09
C ALA A 20 -6.38 8.69 0.91
N GLN A 21 -7.29 8.87 1.86
CA GLN A 21 -7.14 9.86 2.94
C GLN A 21 -6.04 9.42 3.93
N PRO A 22 -5.02 10.27 4.19
CA PRO A 22 -4.03 10.00 5.22
C PRO A 22 -4.64 9.87 6.62
N GLU A 23 -3.89 9.26 7.55
CA GLU A 23 -4.24 9.20 8.98
C GLU A 23 -5.64 8.61 9.27
N THR A 24 -6.17 7.82 8.33
CA THR A 24 -7.52 7.26 8.41
C THR A 24 -7.42 5.74 8.34
N LEU A 25 -7.88 5.04 9.38
CA LEU A 25 -7.99 3.59 9.37
C LEU A 25 -9.02 3.17 8.30
N TRP A 26 -8.69 2.17 7.50
CA TRP A 26 -9.53 1.70 6.38
C TRP A 26 -9.96 2.79 5.41
N SER A 27 -9.05 3.72 5.11
CA SER A 27 -9.36 4.81 4.19
C SER A 27 -9.91 4.27 2.86
N PRO A 28 -11.12 4.69 2.44
CA PRO A 28 -11.66 4.29 1.16
C PRO A 28 -10.79 4.84 0.03
N TRP A 29 -10.75 4.11 -1.09
CA TRP A 29 -10.14 4.64 -2.30
C TRP A 29 -10.89 5.89 -2.76
N LYS A 30 -10.15 6.94 -3.11
CA LYS A 30 -10.74 8.15 -3.69
C LYS A 30 -11.07 7.99 -5.18
N LEU A 31 -10.39 7.08 -5.85
CA LEU A 31 -10.55 6.77 -7.28
C LEU A 31 -11.36 5.48 -7.46
N GLN A 32 -11.94 5.30 -8.65
CA GLN A 32 -12.76 4.13 -8.99
C GLN A 32 -12.36 3.52 -10.35
N ASP A 33 -12.73 2.27 -10.58
CA ASP A 33 -12.55 1.56 -11.86
C ASP A 33 -11.14 1.68 -12.46
N GLN A 34 -11.06 2.14 -13.71
CA GLN A 34 -9.80 2.30 -14.43
C GLN A 34 -8.89 3.33 -13.76
N GLN A 35 -9.46 4.43 -13.26
CA GLN A 35 -8.69 5.47 -12.57
C GLN A 35 -8.07 4.93 -11.28
N LEU A 36 -8.78 4.03 -10.57
CA LEU A 36 -8.21 3.35 -9.41
C LEU A 36 -7.05 2.43 -9.80
N ARG A 37 -7.17 1.69 -10.90
CA ARG A 37 -6.08 0.83 -11.38
C ARG A 37 -4.84 1.66 -11.74
N GLU A 38 -5.03 2.74 -12.48
CA GLU A 38 -3.95 3.66 -12.87
C GLU A 38 -3.33 4.34 -11.64
N GLY A 39 -4.16 4.90 -10.76
CA GLY A 39 -3.70 5.55 -9.54
C GLY A 39 -2.92 4.60 -8.62
N LYS A 40 -3.32 3.34 -8.49
CA LYS A 40 -2.54 2.33 -7.75
C LYS A 40 -1.16 2.11 -8.38
N GLN A 41 -1.07 2.03 -9.70
CA GLN A 41 0.21 1.89 -10.40
C GLN A 41 1.09 3.13 -10.24
N ASP A 42 0.51 4.32 -10.28
CA ASP A 42 1.25 5.57 -10.11
C ASP A 42 1.80 5.71 -8.69
N ALA A 43 1.02 5.34 -7.68
CA ALA A 43 1.48 5.31 -6.29
C ALA A 43 2.64 4.32 -6.10
N LEU A 44 2.59 3.15 -6.74
CA LEU A 44 3.69 2.18 -6.74
C LEU A 44 4.97 2.76 -7.37
N ARG A 45 4.85 3.43 -8.52
CA ARG A 45 6.00 4.06 -9.20
C ARG A 45 6.62 5.15 -8.34
N LEU A 46 5.81 5.99 -7.69
CA LEU A 46 6.29 7.00 -6.75
C LEU A 46 7.02 6.37 -5.56
N ALA A 47 6.43 5.35 -4.93
CA ALA A 47 7.03 4.66 -3.79
C ALA A 47 8.39 4.02 -4.16
N LEU A 48 8.51 3.44 -5.36
CA LEU A 48 9.77 2.92 -5.87
C LEU A 48 10.78 4.03 -6.12
N HIS A 49 10.35 5.12 -6.77
CA HIS A 49 11.21 6.26 -7.09
C HIS A 49 11.83 6.87 -5.83
N GLU A 50 11.02 7.10 -4.79
CA GLU A 50 11.51 7.64 -3.52
C GLU A 50 12.50 6.71 -2.82
N GLN A 51 12.26 5.39 -2.82
CA GLN A 51 13.20 4.42 -2.25
C GLN A 51 14.53 4.38 -3.02
N GLN A 52 14.49 4.45 -4.35
CA GLN A 52 15.69 4.54 -5.18
C GLN A 52 16.46 5.84 -4.94
N HIS A 53 15.74 6.97 -4.84
CA HIS A 53 16.33 8.27 -4.53
C HIS A 53 16.98 8.30 -3.15
N ALA A 54 16.36 7.63 -2.16
CA ALA A 54 16.89 7.48 -0.81
C ALA A 54 18.05 6.48 -0.69
N GLY A 55 18.37 5.73 -1.76
CA GLY A 55 19.45 4.75 -1.78
C GLY A 55 19.15 3.46 -1.01
N ILE A 56 17.86 3.08 -0.90
CA ILE A 56 17.45 1.81 -0.30
C ILE A 56 17.90 0.63 -1.17
N ASP A 57 18.57 -0.36 -0.58
CA ASP A 57 19.14 -1.50 -1.31
C ASP A 57 18.06 -2.52 -1.73
N ILE A 58 17.14 -2.83 -0.83
CA ILE A 58 16.06 -3.78 -1.03
C ILE A 58 14.74 -3.03 -0.95
N VAL A 59 14.15 -2.76 -2.11
CA VAL A 59 12.91 -2.00 -2.23
C VAL A 59 11.67 -2.89 -2.03
N SER A 60 10.58 -2.27 -1.57
CA SER A 60 9.26 -2.90 -1.49
C SER A 60 8.22 -2.13 -2.32
N ASP A 61 7.04 -2.72 -2.49
CA ASP A 61 5.90 -2.06 -3.14
C ASP A 61 5.22 -1.01 -2.23
N GLY A 62 5.71 -0.84 -1.00
CA GLY A 62 5.16 0.09 -0.01
C GLY A 62 3.69 -0.16 0.34
N GLU A 63 3.13 -1.33 0.02
CA GLU A 63 1.73 -1.69 0.21
C GLU A 63 0.73 -0.68 -0.39
N GLN A 64 1.11 0.00 -1.47
CA GLN A 64 0.32 1.08 -2.08
C GLN A 64 -1.04 0.61 -2.62
N THR A 65 -1.18 -0.68 -2.90
CA THR A 65 -2.39 -1.28 -3.48
C THR A 65 -3.35 -1.88 -2.44
N ARG A 66 -2.95 -1.91 -1.16
CA ARG A 66 -3.71 -2.51 -0.05
C ARG A 66 -4.39 -1.43 0.79
N GLN A 67 -5.67 -1.58 1.11
CA GLN A 67 -6.35 -0.64 2.02
C GLN A 67 -5.98 -0.90 3.47
N HIS A 68 -5.81 -2.17 3.83
CA HIS A 68 -5.46 -2.56 5.19
C HIS A 68 -4.81 -3.93 5.20
N PHE A 69 -3.92 -4.12 6.18
CA PHE A 69 -3.11 -5.32 6.35
C PHE A 69 -3.96 -6.60 6.48
N VAL A 70 -5.06 -6.53 7.23
CA VAL A 70 -5.96 -7.68 7.45
C VAL A 70 -7.01 -7.82 6.33
N THR A 71 -7.74 -6.75 6.01
CA THR A 71 -8.97 -6.87 5.22
C THR A 71 -8.70 -7.27 3.78
N THR A 72 -7.57 -6.85 3.21
CA THR A 72 -7.22 -7.18 1.83
C THR A 72 -7.16 -8.69 1.58
N PHE A 73 -6.72 -9.48 2.58
CA PHE A 73 -6.65 -10.95 2.46
C PHE A 73 -8.00 -11.61 2.67
N ILE A 74 -8.73 -11.20 3.70
CA ILE A 74 -10.00 -11.85 4.05
C ILE A 74 -11.13 -11.52 3.06
N GLU A 75 -11.11 -10.35 2.41
CA GLU A 75 -12.15 -9.89 1.46
C GLU A 75 -12.41 -10.87 0.30
N HIS A 76 -11.45 -11.74 0.02
CA HIS A 76 -11.52 -12.71 -1.07
C HIS A 76 -11.68 -14.15 -0.56
N LEU A 77 -11.84 -14.36 0.75
CA LEU A 77 -12.03 -15.68 1.35
C LEU A 77 -13.51 -16.01 1.49
N SER A 78 -13.90 -17.19 1.00
CA SER A 78 -15.22 -17.75 1.28
C SER A 78 -15.40 -17.99 2.78
N GLY A 79 -16.51 -17.52 3.35
CA GLY A 79 -16.88 -17.76 4.75
C GLY A 79 -16.58 -16.61 5.72
N VAL A 80 -16.17 -15.44 5.21
CA VAL A 80 -16.02 -14.21 6.02
C VAL A 80 -17.17 -13.25 5.71
N ASP A 81 -17.86 -12.78 6.74
CA ASP A 81 -18.91 -11.76 6.65
C ASP A 81 -18.27 -10.36 6.68
N PHE A 82 -18.55 -9.55 5.67
CA PHE A 82 -18.01 -8.19 5.52
C PHE A 82 -19.01 -7.09 5.84
N GLU A 83 -20.27 -7.42 6.14
CA GLU A 83 -21.31 -6.45 6.49
C GLU A 83 -21.17 -5.98 7.95
N GLN A 84 -20.69 -6.84 8.85
CA GLN A 84 -20.44 -6.49 10.25
C GLN A 84 -18.94 -6.38 10.55
N ARG A 85 -18.40 -5.16 10.39
CA ARG A 85 -17.00 -4.85 10.71
C ARG A 85 -16.93 -4.15 12.07
N GLU A 86 -16.26 -4.75 13.04
CA GLU A 86 -15.93 -4.08 14.30
C GLU A 86 -14.43 -3.77 14.40
N THR A 87 -14.11 -2.54 14.82
CA THR A 87 -12.77 -2.17 15.30
C THR A 87 -12.58 -2.69 16.71
N VAL A 88 -11.45 -3.35 16.98
CA VAL A 88 -10.99 -3.61 18.36
C VAL A 88 -10.14 -2.45 18.85
#